data_AF-A0AA39P4N2-F1
#
_entry.id   AF-A0AA39P4N2-F1
#
_cell.length_a   1.000
_cell.length_b   1.000
_cell.length_c   1.000
_cell.angle_alpha   90.00
_cell.angle_beta   90.00
_cell.angle_gamma   90.00
#
_symmetry.space_group_name_H-M   'P 1'
#
loop_
_entity.id
_entity.type
_entity.pdbx_description
1 polymer ?
#
loop_
_entity_poly.entity_id
_entity_poly.type
_entity_poly.pdbx_seq_one_letter_code
_entity_poly.pdbx_strand_id
1 'polypeptide(L)'
;MDRFYDKAKAVEAIEQLIKERCEKDIKHLSRIPKDPEVLDGVSVEKDDTENVWRLVRDDNDGGREELVFMATGAIISKDLPPIALSNNKIRFLSQYIQLSGMGSTEFDNTIVALKGLQQLGEREFQEGEVKEWTQLTMQGQDTIKFLNHYFMPCSQTIEGDSIPFPIDVDPNGVLQRLAGMQWIHAEDNEVRYYRGVMNGGKKRYIVAKPQTFRVGDIVKVQTSMVFVKDKRGRVKMKTILRAIAMVNCDISMRADRERKQAVAGMAIMSLSRMKRKIGFEEDEKEEEMDHRAKRREEETPEETMAE
;
A
#
# COMPACT_ATOMS: atom_id res chain seq x y z
N MET A 1 -6.12 14.74 4.69
CA MET A 1 -7.30 14.38 3.85
C MET A 1 -8.32 15.49 3.92
N ASP A 2 -9.13 15.69 2.89
CA ASP A 2 -10.03 16.84 2.76
C ASP A 2 -11.48 16.52 3.17
N ARG A 3 -12.39 17.46 2.92
CA ARG A 3 -13.81 17.37 3.27
C ARG A 3 -14.60 16.29 2.51
N PHE A 4 -14.07 15.80 1.39
CA PHE A 4 -14.76 14.79 0.57
C PHE A 4 -14.45 13.36 1.02
N TYR A 5 -13.43 13.19 1.87
CA TYR A 5 -13.09 11.90 2.42
C TYR A 5 -13.92 11.59 3.67
N ASP A 6 -14.78 10.58 3.58
CA ASP A 6 -15.63 10.12 4.68
C ASP A 6 -14.81 9.42 5.76
N LYS A 7 -14.34 10.21 6.74
CA LYS A 7 -13.52 9.73 7.85
C LYS A 7 -14.26 8.73 8.73
N ALA A 8 -15.56 8.92 8.96
CA ALA A 8 -16.34 8.04 9.83
C ALA A 8 -16.44 6.63 9.23
N LYS A 9 -16.78 6.54 7.93
CA LYS A 9 -16.78 5.24 7.22
C LYS A 9 -15.38 4.62 7.16
N ALA A 10 -14.33 5.43 7.06
CA ALA A 10 -12.97 4.91 7.06
C ALA A 10 -12.59 4.30 8.41
N VAL A 11 -12.94 4.95 9.53
CA VAL A 11 -12.73 4.41 10.89
C VAL A 11 -13.46 3.09 11.05
N GLU A 12 -14.76 3.04 10.71
CA GLU A 12 -15.57 1.83 10.80
C GLU A 12 -14.96 0.67 9.98
N ALA A 13 -14.57 0.96 8.72
CA ALA A 13 -13.95 -0.03 7.86
C ALA A 13 -12.60 -0.52 8.40
N ILE A 14 -11.77 0.37 8.97
CA ILE A 14 -10.50 -0.01 9.60
C ILE A 14 -10.75 -0.90 10.81
N GLU A 15 -11.66 -0.52 11.71
CA GLU A 15 -11.98 -1.30 12.90
C GLU A 15 -12.48 -2.69 12.56
N GLN A 16 -13.41 -2.80 11.62
CA GLN A 16 -13.92 -4.10 11.16
C GLN A 16 -12.79 -4.95 10.57
N LEU A 17 -11.96 -4.39 9.69
CA LEU A 17 -10.86 -5.12 9.06
C LEU A 17 -9.79 -5.58 10.05
N ILE A 18 -9.53 -4.79 11.10
CA ILE A 18 -8.61 -5.18 12.18
C ILE A 18 -9.23 -6.30 13.01
N LYS A 19 -10.49 -6.16 13.46
CA LYS A 19 -11.18 -7.19 14.26
C LYS A 19 -11.21 -8.54 13.54
N GLU A 20 -11.68 -8.56 12.29
CA GLU A 20 -11.72 -9.76 11.45
C GLU A 20 -10.34 -10.41 11.26
N ARG A 21 -9.26 -9.59 11.30
CA ARG A 21 -7.90 -10.09 11.10
C ARG A 21 -7.26 -10.58 12.38
N CYS A 22 -7.45 -9.89 13.50
CA CYS A 22 -6.93 -10.30 14.80
C CYS A 22 -7.44 -11.68 15.22
N GLU A 23 -8.66 -12.07 14.81
CA GLU A 23 -9.18 -13.43 15.02
C GLU A 23 -8.37 -14.52 14.29
N LYS A 24 -7.80 -14.19 13.13
CA LYS A 24 -7.21 -15.16 12.20
C LYS A 24 -5.68 -15.12 12.13
N ASP A 25 -5.08 -14.00 12.53
CA ASP A 25 -3.68 -13.72 12.33
C ASP A 25 -3.04 -13.26 13.63
N ILE A 26 -2.28 -14.18 14.23
CA ILE A 26 -1.57 -13.94 15.47
C ILE A 26 -0.51 -12.83 15.32
N LYS A 27 0.04 -12.62 14.10
CA LYS A 27 1.10 -11.64 13.84
C LYS A 27 0.55 -10.22 13.56
N HIS A 28 -0.76 -9.97 13.73
CA HIS A 28 -1.31 -8.62 13.58
C HIS A 28 -0.99 -7.76 14.82
N LEU A 29 -0.38 -6.58 14.62
CA LEU A 29 0.12 -5.73 15.70
C LEU A 29 -0.98 -5.36 16.71
N SER A 30 -2.20 -5.02 16.27
CA SER A 30 -3.32 -4.74 17.18
C SER A 30 -3.75 -5.89 18.10
N ARG A 31 -3.29 -7.13 17.85
CA ARG A 31 -3.58 -8.29 18.70
C ARG A 31 -2.61 -8.39 19.88
N ILE A 32 -1.34 -8.01 19.68
CA ILE A 32 -0.26 -8.21 20.66
C ILE A 32 -0.60 -7.69 22.07
N PRO A 33 -1.21 -6.50 22.25
CA PRO A 33 -1.54 -6.03 23.61
C PRO A 33 -2.62 -6.86 24.30
N LYS A 34 -3.44 -7.59 23.54
CA LYS A 34 -4.51 -8.47 24.04
C LYS A 34 -4.03 -9.90 24.27
N ASP A 35 -2.92 -10.28 23.64
CA ASP A 35 -2.38 -11.63 23.58
C ASP A 35 -0.85 -11.56 23.53
N PRO A 36 -0.20 -11.28 24.67
CA PRO A 36 1.25 -11.07 24.71
C PRO A 36 2.05 -12.34 24.44
N GLU A 37 1.45 -13.53 24.58
CA GLU A 37 2.05 -14.84 24.26
C GLU A 37 2.48 -14.92 22.79
N VAL A 38 1.94 -14.06 21.92
CA VAL A 38 2.41 -13.89 20.54
C VAL A 38 3.91 -13.56 20.48
N LEU A 39 4.50 -12.97 21.53
CA LEU A 39 5.92 -12.64 21.61
C LEU A 39 6.75 -13.71 22.34
N ASP A 40 6.15 -14.82 22.76
CA ASP A 40 6.91 -15.92 23.38
C ASP A 40 7.88 -16.53 22.36
N GLY A 41 9.10 -16.81 22.83
CA GLY A 41 10.19 -17.32 21.99
C GLY A 41 10.72 -16.32 20.96
N VAL A 42 10.35 -15.03 21.04
CA VAL A 42 10.95 -13.98 20.21
C VAL A 42 12.23 -13.48 20.87
N SER A 43 13.32 -13.46 20.13
CA SER A 43 14.60 -12.89 20.54
C SER A 43 15.01 -11.74 19.60
N VAL A 44 15.93 -10.89 20.07
CA VAL A 44 16.56 -9.88 19.22
C VAL A 44 17.97 -10.36 18.93
N GLU A 45 18.29 -10.51 17.66
CA GLU A 45 19.59 -11.02 17.26
C GLU A 45 20.30 -10.06 16.34
N LYS A 46 21.61 -10.01 16.49
CA LYS A 46 22.46 -9.20 15.62
C LYS A 46 22.54 -9.89 14.26
N ASP A 47 22.17 -9.15 13.23
CA ASP A 47 22.32 -9.54 11.83
C ASP A 47 23.81 -9.50 11.43
N ASP A 48 24.18 -10.27 10.41
CA ASP A 48 25.51 -10.23 9.80
C ASP A 48 25.80 -8.83 9.21
N THR A 49 24.74 -8.09 8.87
CA THR A 49 24.83 -6.67 8.53
C THR A 49 25.27 -5.84 9.75
N GLU A 50 26.40 -5.14 9.63
CA GLU A 50 26.94 -4.32 10.71
C GLU A 50 25.88 -3.37 11.31
N ASN A 51 25.74 -3.44 12.64
CA ASN A 51 24.90 -2.54 13.45
C ASN A 51 23.39 -2.64 13.21
N VAL A 52 22.91 -3.79 12.73
CA VAL A 52 21.49 -4.11 12.64
C VAL A 52 21.17 -5.29 13.54
N TRP A 53 20.08 -5.17 14.29
CA TRP A 53 19.49 -6.27 15.05
C TRP A 53 18.05 -6.46 14.63
N ARG A 54 17.60 -7.71 14.53
CA ARG A 54 16.28 -8.09 14.06
C ARG A 54 15.53 -8.90 15.11
N LEU A 55 14.22 -8.79 15.11
CA LEU A 55 13.37 -9.71 15.85
C LEU A 55 13.28 -11.03 15.10
N VAL A 56 13.65 -12.12 15.76
CA VAL A 56 13.64 -13.47 15.18
C VAL A 56 12.92 -14.45 16.08
N ARG A 57 12.52 -15.57 15.49
CA ARG A 57 11.96 -16.73 16.19
C ARG A 57 12.53 -18.01 15.55
N ASP A 58 12.68 -19.05 16.36
CA ASP A 58 13.00 -20.38 15.86
C ASP A 58 11.87 -20.92 14.96
N ASP A 59 12.23 -21.37 13.78
CA ASP A 59 11.34 -22.11 12.88
C ASP A 59 11.25 -23.58 13.33
N ASN A 60 10.18 -24.26 12.92
CA ASN A 60 9.95 -25.68 13.19
C ASN A 60 11.09 -26.58 12.68
N ASP A 61 11.81 -26.15 11.65
CA ASP A 61 12.93 -26.88 11.04
C ASP A 61 14.29 -26.57 11.70
N GLY A 62 14.29 -25.88 12.85
CA GLY A 62 15.50 -25.50 13.59
C GLY A 62 16.29 -24.34 12.96
N GLY A 63 15.73 -23.69 11.94
CA GLY A 63 16.21 -22.42 11.40
C GLY A 63 15.74 -21.23 12.24
N ARG A 64 16.15 -20.02 11.87
CA ARG A 64 15.65 -18.76 12.45
C ARG A 64 14.93 -17.95 11.38
N GLU A 65 13.72 -17.48 11.66
CA GLU A 65 12.95 -16.61 10.78
C GLU A 65 12.85 -15.18 11.33
N GLU A 66 12.98 -14.17 10.45
CA GLU A 66 12.66 -12.78 10.81
C GLU A 66 11.16 -12.64 11.05
N LEU A 67 10.80 -12.01 12.17
CA LEU A 67 9.40 -11.83 12.52
C LEU A 67 8.77 -10.68 11.73
N VAL A 68 7.83 -11.04 10.86
CA VAL A 68 7.04 -10.09 10.06
C VAL A 68 5.65 -9.94 10.65
N PHE A 69 5.30 -8.71 11.02
CA PHE A 69 4.01 -8.33 11.58
C PHE A 69 3.10 -7.73 10.53
N MET A 70 1.80 -7.67 10.85
CA MET A 70 0.78 -7.02 10.04
C MET A 70 0.18 -5.80 10.74
N ALA A 71 -0.02 -4.71 10.00
CA ALA A 71 -0.84 -3.58 10.42
C ALA A 71 -1.88 -3.23 9.35
N THR A 72 -2.98 -2.63 9.76
CA THR A 72 -4.05 -2.17 8.87
C THR A 72 -4.35 -0.71 9.13
N GLY A 73 -4.48 0.11 8.08
CA GLY A 73 -4.81 1.53 8.23
C GLY A 73 -4.99 2.25 6.90
N ALA A 74 -5.37 3.53 6.97
CA ALA A 74 -5.52 4.38 5.78
C ALA A 74 -4.20 5.08 5.44
N ILE A 75 -3.82 5.08 4.16
CA ILE A 75 -2.64 5.80 3.67
C ILE A 75 -2.90 7.30 3.77
N ILE A 76 -2.10 8.00 4.59
CA ILE A 76 -2.15 9.47 4.71
C ILE A 76 -1.04 10.16 3.90
N SER A 77 0.07 9.47 3.67
CA SER A 77 1.21 9.92 2.88
C SER A 77 1.94 8.71 2.31
N LYS A 78 2.58 8.87 1.16
CA LYS A 78 3.36 7.81 0.51
C LYS A 78 4.42 8.38 -0.42
N ASP A 79 5.49 7.63 -0.59
CA ASP A 79 6.43 7.75 -1.69
C ASP A 79 6.70 6.34 -2.20
N LEU A 80 6.08 5.99 -3.31
CA LEU A 80 6.11 4.64 -3.89
C LEU A 80 6.49 4.75 -5.37
N PRO A 81 7.09 3.71 -5.95
CA PRO A 81 7.46 3.70 -7.36
C PRO A 81 6.27 3.90 -8.33
N PRO A 82 6.54 4.21 -9.61
CA PRO A 82 7.83 4.61 -10.15
C PRO A 82 8.22 6.01 -9.62
N ILE A 83 9.48 6.16 -9.19
CA ILE A 83 9.95 7.45 -8.68
C ILE A 83 10.29 8.40 -9.84
N ALA A 84 9.79 9.63 -9.75
CA ALA A 84 10.32 10.73 -10.53
C ALA A 84 11.63 11.19 -9.86
N LEU A 85 12.74 11.14 -10.60
CA LEU A 85 14.06 11.50 -10.06
C LEU A 85 14.01 12.88 -9.38
N SER A 86 14.49 12.92 -8.15
CA SER A 86 14.78 14.15 -7.40
C SER A 86 16.28 14.16 -7.05
N ASN A 87 16.84 15.33 -6.72
CA ASN A 87 18.26 15.50 -6.37
C ASN A 87 18.68 14.80 -5.05
N ASN A 88 17.92 13.82 -4.58
CA ASN A 88 18.21 13.06 -3.38
C ASN A 88 19.42 12.14 -3.62
N LYS A 89 20.33 12.11 -2.64
CA LYS A 89 21.46 11.18 -2.66
C LYS A 89 20.93 9.75 -2.64
N ILE A 90 21.50 8.87 -3.46
CA ILE A 90 21.06 7.47 -3.64
C ILE A 90 20.83 6.71 -2.32
N ARG A 91 21.75 6.89 -1.35
CA ARG A 91 21.67 6.29 -0.01
C ARG A 91 20.43 6.64 0.80
N PHE A 92 19.71 7.69 0.39
CA PHE A 92 18.48 8.15 1.05
C PHE A 92 17.24 7.86 0.21
N LEU A 93 17.39 7.24 -0.96
CA LEU A 93 16.24 6.79 -1.73
C LEU A 93 15.55 5.65 -0.99
N SER A 94 14.26 5.84 -0.76
CA SER A 94 13.43 4.92 0.01
C SER A 94 12.01 4.94 -0.54
N GLN A 95 11.33 3.83 -0.35
CA GLN A 95 9.89 3.70 -0.50
C GLN A 95 9.24 3.71 0.87
N TYR A 96 8.15 4.45 1.01
CA TYR A 96 7.42 4.48 2.26
C TYR A 96 5.92 4.70 2.07
N ILE A 97 5.19 4.26 3.09
CA ILE A 97 3.82 4.66 3.34
C ILE A 97 3.69 5.10 4.79
N GLN A 98 2.76 6.00 5.04
CA GLN A 98 2.41 6.43 6.38
C GLN A 98 0.93 6.14 6.57
N LEU A 99 0.62 5.38 7.63
CA LEU A 99 -0.73 4.97 7.96
C LEU A 99 -1.29 5.77 9.11
N SER A 100 -2.59 5.98 9.10
CA SER A 100 -3.36 6.43 10.26
C SER A 100 -4.56 5.51 10.47
N GLY A 101 -4.90 5.29 11.74
CA GLY A 101 -6.14 4.65 12.15
C GLY A 101 -7.36 5.56 12.09
N MET A 102 -7.18 6.86 11.78
CA MET A 102 -8.25 7.86 11.73
C MET A 102 -9.02 8.06 13.04
N GLY A 103 -8.47 7.62 14.19
CA GLY A 103 -9.16 7.61 15.48
C GLY A 103 -9.76 6.24 15.86
N SER A 104 -9.45 5.19 15.09
CA SER A 104 -9.78 3.81 15.43
C SER A 104 -9.06 3.36 16.71
N THR A 105 -9.82 2.91 17.69
CA THR A 105 -9.29 2.35 18.94
C THR A 105 -8.50 1.05 18.69
N GLU A 106 -8.91 0.27 17.70
CA GLU A 106 -8.20 -0.94 17.30
C GLU A 106 -6.85 -0.63 16.64
N PHE A 107 -6.71 0.51 15.98
CA PHE A 107 -5.41 0.96 15.47
C PHE A 107 -4.49 1.44 16.60
N ASP A 108 -5.03 2.04 17.67
CA ASP A 108 -4.22 2.46 18.81
C ASP A 108 -3.51 1.27 19.47
N ASN A 109 -4.12 0.08 19.45
CA ASN A 109 -3.48 -1.16 19.87
C ASN A 109 -2.22 -1.49 19.03
N THR A 110 -2.17 -1.12 17.75
CA THR A 110 -0.94 -1.25 16.93
C THR A 110 0.17 -0.35 17.47
N ILE A 111 -0.14 0.87 17.89
CA ILE A 111 0.84 1.80 18.47
C ILE A 111 1.35 1.27 19.82
N VAL A 112 0.45 0.78 20.67
CA VAL A 112 0.82 0.13 21.95
C VAL A 112 1.73 -1.07 21.70
N ALA A 113 1.42 -1.90 20.71
CA ALA A 113 2.25 -3.03 20.33
C ALA A 113 3.66 -2.63 19.90
N LEU A 114 3.80 -1.57 19.08
CA LEU A 114 5.11 -1.08 18.66
C LEU A 114 5.94 -0.57 19.85
N LYS A 115 5.32 0.09 20.82
CA LYS A 115 5.99 0.48 22.07
C LYS A 115 6.43 -0.76 22.88
N GLY A 116 5.59 -1.78 22.96
CA GLY A 116 5.94 -3.05 23.61
C GLY A 116 7.10 -3.77 22.92
N LEU A 117 7.13 -3.80 21.59
CA LEU A 117 8.23 -4.37 20.80
C LEU A 117 9.53 -3.60 20.99
N GLN A 118 9.46 -2.28 21.14
CA GLN A 118 10.64 -1.47 21.49
C GLN A 118 11.17 -1.85 22.86
N GLN A 119 10.31 -1.97 23.87
CA GLN A 119 10.69 -2.38 25.23
C GLN A 119 11.28 -3.79 25.26
N LEU A 120 10.79 -4.70 24.42
CA LEU A 120 11.39 -6.02 24.23
C LEU A 120 12.84 -5.87 23.73
N GLY A 121 13.06 -5.05 22.70
CA GLY A 121 14.40 -4.79 22.16
C GLY A 121 15.32 -4.04 23.12
N GLU A 122 14.79 -3.15 23.96
CA GLU A 122 15.57 -2.38 24.94
C GLU A 122 16.39 -3.25 25.90
N ARG A 123 15.89 -4.45 26.23
CA ARG A 123 16.56 -5.38 27.15
C ARG A 123 17.87 -5.94 26.59
N GLU A 124 18.10 -5.79 25.30
CA GLU A 124 19.25 -6.34 24.56
C GLU A 124 20.36 -5.30 24.36
N PHE A 125 20.13 -4.08 24.82
CA PHE A 125 21.09 -2.97 24.76
C PHE A 125 21.37 -2.42 26.16
N GLN A 126 22.42 -1.61 26.27
CA GLN A 126 22.67 -0.92 27.54
C GLN A 126 21.56 0.10 27.82
N GLU A 127 21.22 0.26 29.09
CA GLU A 127 20.17 1.19 29.52
C GLU A 127 20.46 2.60 28.99
N GLY A 128 19.45 3.20 28.32
CA GLY A 128 19.55 4.51 27.70
C GLY A 128 20.19 4.56 26.30
N GLU A 129 20.66 3.44 25.74
CA GLU A 129 21.14 3.40 24.35
C GLU A 129 20.01 3.48 23.33
N VAL A 130 18.88 2.81 23.60
CA VAL A 130 17.72 2.81 22.71
C VAL A 130 16.96 4.13 22.86
N LYS A 131 16.81 4.82 21.73
CA LYS A 131 15.98 6.02 21.67
C LYS A 131 14.50 5.62 21.69
N GLU A 132 13.73 6.30 22.53
CA GLU A 132 12.27 6.20 22.56
C GLU A 132 11.67 6.27 21.16
N TRP A 133 10.87 5.25 20.80
CA TRP A 133 10.07 5.25 19.59
C TRP A 133 8.89 6.19 19.79
N THR A 134 8.87 7.26 19.01
CA THR A 134 7.80 8.25 19.05
C THR A 134 6.92 8.08 17.80
N GLN A 135 5.62 7.97 18.02
CA GLN A 135 4.64 8.06 16.94
C GLN A 135 4.71 9.44 16.27
N LEU A 136 4.38 9.50 14.98
CA LEU A 136 4.29 10.76 14.26
C LEU A 136 2.86 11.28 14.37
N THR A 137 2.68 12.52 14.80
CA THR A 137 1.37 13.17 14.75
C THR A 137 1.28 14.00 13.47
N MET A 138 0.29 13.73 12.62
CA MET A 138 0.02 14.50 11.41
C MET A 138 -1.44 14.93 11.40
N GLN A 139 -1.70 16.23 11.26
CA GLN A 139 -3.06 16.80 11.31
C GLN A 139 -3.82 16.42 12.61
N GLY A 140 -3.11 16.31 13.74
CA GLY A 140 -3.69 15.94 15.04
C GLY A 140 -4.05 14.46 15.20
N GLN A 141 -3.67 13.60 14.25
CA GLN A 141 -3.87 12.16 14.33
C GLN A 141 -2.54 11.44 14.46
N ASP A 142 -2.53 10.35 15.23
CA ASP A 142 -1.36 9.49 15.33
C ASP A 142 -1.19 8.62 14.09
N THR A 143 0.07 8.44 13.72
CA THR A 143 0.44 7.83 12.45
C THR A 143 1.73 7.03 12.58
N ILE A 144 1.84 6.00 11.75
CA ILE A 144 2.99 5.11 11.71
C ILE A 144 3.57 5.15 10.30
N LYS A 145 4.86 5.45 10.19
CA LYS A 145 5.59 5.43 8.93
C LYS A 145 6.27 4.07 8.78
N PHE A 146 6.04 3.39 7.65
CA PHE A 146 6.73 2.16 7.27
C PHE A 146 7.60 2.47 6.07
N LEU A 147 8.90 2.18 6.15
CA LEU A 147 9.89 2.61 5.16
C LEU A 147 10.85 1.48 4.84
N ASN A 148 11.22 1.34 3.58
CA ASN A 148 12.34 0.51 3.16
C ASN A 148 13.22 1.28 2.18
N HIS A 149 14.54 1.07 2.25
CA HIS A 149 15.47 1.64 1.31
C HIS A 149 15.45 0.84 0.00
N TYR A 150 15.63 1.51 -1.14
CA TYR A 150 15.78 0.79 -2.41
C TYR A 150 17.12 0.09 -2.52
N PHE A 151 18.12 0.57 -1.77
CA PHE A 151 19.50 0.13 -1.90
C PHE A 151 20.16 -0.07 -0.55
N MET A 152 21.16 -0.94 -0.54
CA MET A 152 22.16 -1.06 0.52
C MET A 152 23.58 -1.02 -0.06
N PRO A 153 24.62 -0.68 0.73
CA PRO A 153 26.00 -0.67 0.26
C PRO A 153 26.49 -2.08 -0.12
N CYS A 154 27.21 -2.22 -1.23
CA CYS A 154 27.83 -3.51 -1.64
C CYS A 154 28.77 -4.09 -0.58
N SER A 155 29.37 -3.25 0.27
CA SER A 155 30.28 -3.69 1.34
C SER A 155 29.57 -4.45 2.46
N GLN A 156 28.24 -4.46 2.48
CA GLN A 156 27.41 -5.09 3.51
C GLN A 156 26.76 -6.40 3.02
N THR A 157 27.15 -6.91 1.86
CA THR A 157 26.45 -7.99 1.16
C THR A 157 27.41 -9.09 0.76
N ILE A 158 26.90 -10.32 0.67
CA ILE A 158 27.63 -11.47 0.14
C ILE A 158 27.53 -11.41 -1.40
N GLU A 159 28.55 -11.96 -2.07
CA GLU A 159 28.57 -12.03 -3.53
C GLU A 159 27.38 -12.86 -4.04
N GLY A 160 26.43 -12.22 -4.74
CA GLY A 160 25.21 -12.86 -5.24
C GLY A 160 23.90 -12.33 -4.68
N ASP A 161 23.93 -11.46 -3.65
CA ASP A 161 22.71 -10.95 -2.99
C ASP A 161 21.91 -9.94 -3.84
N SER A 162 22.47 -9.48 -4.96
CA SER A 162 21.79 -8.50 -5.81
C SER A 162 20.65 -9.14 -6.59
N ILE A 163 19.44 -8.62 -6.39
CA ILE A 163 18.26 -8.96 -7.18
C ILE A 163 17.88 -7.80 -8.11
N PRO A 164 17.33 -8.08 -9.31
CA PRO A 164 16.87 -7.04 -10.21
C PRO A 164 15.61 -6.35 -9.68
N PHE A 165 15.44 -5.06 -9.94
CA PHE A 165 14.17 -4.39 -9.68
C PHE A 165 13.05 -5.00 -10.54
N PRO A 166 11.86 -5.27 -9.98
CA PRO A 166 10.70 -5.65 -10.76
C PRO A 166 10.34 -4.56 -11.79
N ILE A 167 9.86 -4.97 -12.97
CA ILE A 167 9.48 -4.03 -14.05
C ILE A 167 8.38 -3.04 -13.62
N ASP A 168 7.53 -3.42 -12.67
CA ASP A 168 6.49 -2.55 -12.13
C ASP A 168 7.03 -1.50 -11.13
N VAL A 169 8.24 -1.72 -10.59
CA VAL A 169 8.95 -0.81 -9.69
C VAL A 169 9.86 0.12 -10.47
N ASP A 170 10.63 -0.42 -11.41
CA ASP A 170 11.58 0.34 -12.23
C ASP A 170 11.35 0.15 -13.74
N PRO A 171 10.21 0.61 -14.29
CA PRO A 171 9.84 0.35 -15.68
C PRO A 171 10.83 0.88 -16.72
N ASN A 172 11.61 1.91 -16.34
CA ASN A 172 12.55 2.58 -17.23
C ASN A 172 14.03 2.29 -16.86
N GLY A 173 14.30 1.37 -15.94
CA GLY A 173 15.67 1.05 -15.48
C GLY A 173 16.38 2.22 -14.79
N VAL A 174 15.65 3.19 -14.27
CA VAL A 174 16.19 4.40 -13.62
C VAL A 174 16.85 4.06 -12.30
N LEU A 175 16.19 3.28 -11.43
CA LEU A 175 16.75 2.82 -10.16
C LEU A 175 17.97 1.95 -10.41
N GLN A 176 17.89 1.03 -11.37
CA GLN A 176 19.01 0.15 -11.74
C GLN A 176 20.24 0.96 -12.20
N ARG A 177 20.04 2.00 -13.00
CA ARG A 177 21.15 2.86 -13.46
C ARG A 177 21.75 3.72 -12.34
N LEU A 178 20.95 4.11 -11.35
CA LEU A 178 21.42 4.93 -10.24
C LEU A 178 22.38 4.18 -9.32
N ALA A 179 22.14 2.89 -9.08
CA ALA A 179 22.93 2.03 -8.17
C ALA A 179 24.45 2.19 -8.33
N GLY A 180 24.91 2.26 -9.59
CA GLY A 180 26.33 2.30 -9.91
C GLY A 180 27.05 1.04 -9.41
N MET A 181 28.28 1.20 -8.92
CA MET A 181 29.09 0.07 -8.41
C MET A 181 29.10 -0.06 -6.87
N GLN A 182 28.51 0.91 -6.16
CA GLN A 182 28.62 1.03 -4.70
C GLN A 182 27.35 0.59 -3.96
N TRP A 183 26.25 0.42 -4.68
CA TRP A 183 24.94 0.13 -4.12
C TRP A 183 24.33 -1.05 -4.86
N ILE A 184 23.65 -1.93 -4.12
CA ILE A 184 22.84 -3.00 -4.69
C ILE A 184 21.41 -2.96 -4.15
N HIS A 185 20.50 -3.58 -4.89
CA HIS A 185 19.16 -3.92 -4.44
C HIS A 185 19.17 -5.39 -4.03
N ALA A 186 18.93 -5.68 -2.76
CA ALA A 186 18.88 -7.04 -2.24
C ALA A 186 17.45 -7.43 -1.83
N GLU A 187 17.22 -8.70 -1.48
CA GLU A 187 15.92 -9.18 -0.98
C GLU A 187 15.42 -8.34 0.21
N ASP A 188 16.32 -7.91 1.10
CA ASP A 188 15.98 -7.05 2.24
C ASP A 188 15.41 -5.68 1.81
N ASN A 189 15.69 -5.24 0.58
CA ASN A 189 15.21 -3.97 0.02
C ASN A 189 13.90 -4.14 -0.78
N GLU A 190 13.47 -5.37 -1.05
CA GLU A 190 12.25 -5.65 -1.81
C GLU A 190 11.00 -5.24 -1.00
N VAL A 191 10.05 -4.59 -1.70
CA VAL A 191 8.70 -4.40 -1.18
C VAL A 191 7.73 -5.02 -2.16
N ARG A 192 6.86 -5.91 -1.66
CA ARG A 192 5.85 -6.59 -2.48
C ARG A 192 4.51 -5.86 -2.45
N TYR A 193 3.83 -5.85 -3.58
CA TYR A 193 2.61 -5.06 -3.79
C TYR A 193 1.47 -5.95 -4.23
N TYR A 194 0.34 -5.82 -3.54
CA TYR A 194 -0.84 -6.66 -3.75
C TYR A 194 -2.13 -5.85 -3.78
N ARG A 195 -3.13 -6.40 -4.46
CA ARG A 195 -4.53 -5.93 -4.42
C ARG A 195 -5.44 -7.09 -4.02
N GLY A 196 -6.29 -6.83 -3.03
CA GLY A 196 -7.37 -7.74 -2.66
C GLY A 196 -8.43 -7.79 -3.76
N VAL A 197 -8.76 -9.00 -4.21
CA VAL A 197 -9.86 -9.28 -5.13
C VAL A 197 -10.79 -10.31 -4.51
N MET A 198 -12.09 -10.14 -4.70
CA MET A 198 -13.07 -11.15 -4.32
C MET A 198 -13.23 -12.13 -5.47
N ASN A 199 -12.95 -13.41 -5.22
CA ASN A 199 -13.13 -14.47 -6.19
C ASN A 199 -13.90 -15.63 -5.53
N GLY A 200 -15.13 -15.89 -5.99
CA GLY A 200 -16.00 -16.93 -5.44
C GLY A 200 -16.28 -16.75 -3.93
N GLY A 201 -16.51 -15.52 -3.47
CA GLY A 201 -16.75 -15.21 -2.05
C GLY A 201 -15.50 -15.25 -1.16
N LYS A 202 -14.34 -15.67 -1.68
CA LYS A 202 -13.06 -15.65 -0.94
C LYS A 202 -12.20 -14.48 -1.37
N LYS A 203 -11.60 -13.80 -0.39
CA LYS A 203 -10.62 -12.74 -0.63
C LYS A 203 -9.28 -13.37 -1.05
N ARG A 204 -8.81 -13.03 -2.25
CA ARG A 204 -7.48 -13.40 -2.75
C ARG A 204 -6.64 -12.14 -2.97
N TYR A 205 -5.32 -12.28 -2.92
CA TYR A 205 -4.40 -11.19 -3.24
C TYR A 205 -3.72 -11.50 -4.58
N ILE A 206 -3.77 -10.54 -5.48
CA ILE A 206 -3.03 -10.57 -6.74
C ILE A 206 -1.95 -9.49 -6.73
N VAL A 207 -0.87 -9.69 -7.48
CA VAL A 207 0.20 -8.70 -7.61
C VAL A 207 -0.37 -7.39 -8.16
N ALA A 208 0.08 -6.27 -7.61
CA ALA A 208 -0.35 -4.93 -7.99
C ALA A 208 0.85 -4.03 -8.27
N LYS A 209 0.63 -2.99 -9.09
CA LYS A 209 1.68 -2.00 -9.36
C LYS A 209 1.74 -0.99 -8.21
N PRO A 210 2.91 -0.51 -7.77
CA PRO A 210 3.00 0.45 -6.67
C PRO A 210 2.24 1.77 -6.94
N GLN A 211 2.12 2.14 -8.21
CA GLN A 211 1.35 3.30 -8.67
C GLN A 211 -0.16 3.18 -8.51
N THR A 212 -0.73 2.00 -8.19
CA THR A 212 -2.18 1.86 -7.97
C THR A 212 -2.63 2.43 -6.65
N PHE A 213 -1.74 2.49 -5.65
CA PHE A 213 -2.05 2.98 -4.32
C PHE A 213 -2.20 4.50 -4.33
N ARG A 214 -3.15 5.00 -3.53
CA ARG A 214 -3.50 6.41 -3.38
C ARG A 214 -3.65 6.77 -1.90
N VAL A 215 -3.45 8.04 -1.59
CA VAL A 215 -3.80 8.59 -0.27
C VAL A 215 -5.31 8.42 -0.08
N GLY A 216 -5.71 7.89 1.07
CA GLY A 216 -7.09 7.50 1.38
C GLY A 216 -7.39 6.01 1.18
N ASP A 217 -6.52 5.26 0.51
CA ASP A 217 -6.73 3.81 0.42
C ASP A 217 -6.51 3.17 1.79
N ILE A 218 -7.38 2.24 2.17
CA ILE A 218 -7.16 1.37 3.31
C ILE A 218 -6.34 0.18 2.84
N VAL A 219 -5.22 -0.05 3.52
CA VAL A 219 -4.25 -1.09 3.19
C VAL A 219 -3.91 -1.95 4.39
N LYS A 220 -3.46 -3.16 4.11
CA LYS A 220 -2.71 -4.00 5.04
C LYS A 220 -1.24 -3.89 4.68
N VAL A 221 -0.39 -3.82 5.69
CA VAL A 221 1.06 -3.73 5.53
C VAL A 221 1.69 -4.87 6.28
N GLN A 222 2.69 -5.47 5.65
CA GLN A 222 3.63 -6.36 6.34
C GLN A 222 4.88 -5.57 6.66
N THR A 223 5.37 -5.72 7.88
CA THR A 223 6.50 -4.96 8.39
C THR A 223 7.33 -5.78 9.36
N SER A 224 8.66 -5.64 9.28
CA SER A 224 9.57 -6.16 10.30
C SER A 224 10.15 -5.03 11.15
N MET A 225 10.53 -5.36 12.38
CA MET A 225 11.16 -4.41 13.29
C MET A 225 12.64 -4.68 13.35
N VAL A 226 13.42 -3.61 13.15
CA VAL A 226 14.88 -3.68 13.24
C VAL A 226 15.40 -2.59 14.16
N PHE A 227 16.41 -2.89 14.94
CA PHE A 227 17.13 -1.93 15.77
C PHE A 227 18.44 -1.60 15.06
N VAL A 228 18.69 -0.32 14.84
CA VAL A 228 19.89 0.15 14.13
C VAL A 228 20.70 1.05 15.05
N LYS A 229 21.96 0.69 15.27
CA LYS A 229 22.90 1.52 16.05
C LYS A 229 23.51 2.58 15.13
N ASP A 230 23.40 3.85 15.51
CA ASP A 230 24.01 4.95 14.78
C ASP A 230 25.49 5.14 15.16
N LYS A 231 26.19 6.00 14.41
CA LYS A 231 27.62 6.27 14.64
C LYS A 231 27.95 6.84 16.03
N ARG A 232 26.94 7.32 16.77
CA ARG A 232 27.10 7.85 18.14
C ARG A 232 26.78 6.80 19.19
N GLY A 233 26.54 5.55 18.78
CA GLY A 233 26.17 4.45 19.67
C GLY A 233 24.70 4.46 20.08
N ARG A 234 23.86 5.35 19.54
CA ARG A 234 22.43 5.35 19.87
C ARG A 234 21.68 4.37 18.99
N VAL A 235 20.83 3.58 19.59
CA VAL A 235 20.01 2.58 18.91
C VAL A 235 18.64 3.16 18.61
N LYS A 236 18.11 2.90 17.41
CA LYS A 236 16.76 3.31 17.02
C LYS A 236 16.03 2.14 16.43
N MET A 237 14.80 1.90 16.91
CA MET A 237 13.88 0.98 16.26
C MET A 237 13.36 1.59 14.95
N LYS A 238 13.33 0.80 13.89
CA LYS A 238 12.76 1.13 12.58
C LYS A 238 11.72 0.08 12.18
N THR A 239 10.67 0.55 11.53
CA THR A 239 9.59 -0.21 10.92
C THR A 239 9.87 -0.41 9.44
N ILE A 240 10.41 -1.57 9.08
CA ILE A 240 10.79 -1.89 7.69
C ILE A 240 9.55 -2.32 6.93
N LEU A 241 9.28 -1.66 5.81
CA LEU A 241 8.18 -2.03 4.92
C LEU A 241 8.55 -3.29 4.12
N ARG A 242 7.75 -4.35 4.20
CA ARG A 242 7.96 -5.62 3.47
C ARG A 242 6.93 -5.85 2.37
N ALA A 243 5.66 -5.58 2.67
CA ALA A 243 4.60 -5.67 1.66
C ALA A 243 3.45 -4.71 1.93
N ILE A 244 2.70 -4.38 0.87
CA ILE A 244 1.47 -3.60 0.93
C ILE A 244 0.38 -4.35 0.17
N ALA A 245 -0.78 -4.51 0.80
CA ALA A 245 -1.97 -5.07 0.18
C ALA A 245 -3.15 -4.09 0.27
N MET A 246 -3.68 -3.67 -0.88
CA MET A 246 -4.88 -2.84 -0.93
C MET A 246 -6.10 -3.66 -0.51
N VAL A 247 -6.83 -3.20 0.51
CA VAL A 247 -7.99 -3.91 1.05
C VAL A 247 -9.32 -3.20 0.82
N ASN A 248 -9.31 -1.87 0.76
CA ASN A 248 -10.48 -1.07 0.41
C ASN A 248 -10.02 0.27 -0.21
N CYS A 249 -10.46 0.55 -1.44
CA CYS A 249 -10.24 1.82 -2.14
C CYS A 249 -11.55 2.56 -2.44
N ASP A 250 -12.69 2.06 -1.98
CA ASP A 250 -13.99 2.62 -2.35
C ASP A 250 -14.18 4.01 -1.75
N ILE A 251 -13.69 4.22 -0.53
CA ILE A 251 -13.80 5.51 0.19
C ILE A 251 -12.98 6.59 -0.53
N SER A 252 -11.72 6.29 -0.88
CA SER A 252 -10.86 7.21 -1.63
C SER A 252 -11.39 7.47 -3.03
N MET A 253 -11.93 6.45 -3.70
CA MET A 253 -12.54 6.59 -5.03
C MET A 253 -13.80 7.44 -5.01
N ARG A 254 -14.69 7.29 -4.02
CA ARG A 254 -15.88 8.15 -3.86
C ARG A 254 -15.48 9.59 -3.62
N ALA A 255 -14.53 9.83 -2.70
CA ALA A 255 -14.00 11.16 -2.43
C ALA A 255 -13.41 11.83 -3.69
N ASP A 256 -12.72 11.05 -4.55
CA ASP A 256 -12.19 11.56 -5.82
C ASP A 256 -13.28 11.91 -6.83
N ARG A 257 -14.35 11.11 -6.91
CA ARG A 257 -15.52 11.41 -7.77
C ARG A 257 -16.22 12.68 -7.33
N GLU A 258 -16.47 12.84 -6.03
CA GLU A 258 -17.12 14.03 -5.47
C GLU A 258 -16.25 15.29 -5.67
N ARG A 259 -14.94 15.20 -5.47
CA ARG A 259 -13.99 16.27 -5.81
C ARG A 259 -14.14 16.72 -7.26
N LYS A 260 -14.16 15.77 -8.20
CA LYS A 260 -14.29 16.06 -9.63
C LYS A 260 -15.63 16.70 -9.97
N GLN A 261 -16.72 16.26 -9.35
CA GLN A 261 -18.05 16.84 -9.55
C GLN A 261 -18.13 18.28 -9.00
N ALA A 262 -17.56 18.54 -7.82
CA ALA A 262 -17.54 19.87 -7.23
C ALA A 262 -16.74 20.89 -8.08
N VAL A 263 -15.66 20.45 -8.73
CA VAL A 263 -14.87 21.28 -9.66
C VAL A 263 -15.58 21.42 -11.01
N ALA A 264 -16.22 20.37 -11.52
CA ALA A 264 -16.97 20.42 -12.78
C ALA A 264 -18.18 21.37 -12.71
N GLY A 265 -18.82 21.51 -11.53
CA GLY A 265 -19.86 22.51 -11.30
C GLY A 265 -19.38 23.98 -11.38
N MET A 266 -18.06 24.21 -11.37
CA MET A 266 -17.43 25.54 -11.53
C MET A 266 -16.82 25.77 -12.92
N ALA A 267 -16.61 24.72 -13.72
CA ALA A 267 -15.97 24.82 -15.02
C ALA A 267 -17.01 24.88 -16.16
N ILE A 268 -17.31 26.11 -16.61
CA ILE A 268 -17.94 26.35 -17.90
C ILE A 268 -16.99 25.84 -19.01
N MET A 269 -17.50 24.91 -19.83
CA MET A 269 -16.99 24.44 -21.13
C MET A 269 -15.51 24.01 -21.21
N SER A 270 -15.24 22.73 -20.96
CA SER A 270 -14.04 22.06 -21.47
C SER A 270 -14.39 21.20 -22.69
N LEU A 271 -13.80 21.53 -23.84
CA LEU A 271 -13.97 20.84 -25.12
C LEU A 271 -13.50 19.39 -25.03
N SER A 272 -14.37 18.46 -25.42
CA SER A 272 -14.13 17.02 -25.32
C SER A 272 -12.93 16.56 -26.18
N ARG A 273 -11.99 15.83 -25.57
CA ARG A 273 -11.11 14.89 -26.29
C ARG A 273 -10.86 13.62 -25.48
N MET A 274 -11.65 12.59 -25.77
CA MET A 274 -11.24 11.31 -26.38
C MET A 274 -12.52 10.49 -26.55
N LYS A 275 -12.95 10.21 -27.79
CA LYS A 275 -14.11 9.32 -28.03
C LYS A 275 -13.62 7.86 -27.95
N ARG A 276 -14.39 7.01 -27.28
CA ARG A 276 -14.18 5.55 -27.18
C ARG A 276 -15.49 4.86 -27.59
N LYS A 277 -15.34 3.75 -28.33
CA LYS A 277 -16.39 3.07 -29.12
C LYS A 277 -17.71 2.84 -28.37
N ILE A 278 -18.80 3.00 -29.12
CA ILE A 278 -20.17 2.71 -28.71
C ILE A 278 -20.46 1.25 -29.09
N GLY A 279 -20.86 0.42 -28.11
CA GLY A 279 -21.21 -0.99 -28.29
C GLY A 279 -22.63 -1.22 -28.80
N PHE A 280 -23.10 -0.42 -29.76
CA PHE A 280 -24.36 -0.61 -30.49
C PHE A 280 -24.16 -0.64 -32.01
N GLU A 281 -22.91 -0.54 -32.50
CA GLU A 281 -22.59 -0.74 -33.93
C GLU A 281 -22.67 -2.22 -34.37
N GLU A 282 -23.14 -3.12 -33.49
CA GLU A 282 -23.46 -4.52 -33.81
C GLU A 282 -24.96 -4.75 -34.08
N ASP A 283 -25.86 -3.79 -33.79
CA ASP A 283 -27.31 -4.01 -33.95
C ASP A 283 -27.87 -3.52 -35.32
N GLU A 284 -27.15 -2.69 -36.08
CA GLU A 284 -27.66 -2.11 -37.34
C GLU A 284 -27.25 -2.87 -38.63
N LYS A 285 -26.64 -4.06 -38.51
CA LYS A 285 -26.33 -4.91 -39.68
C LYS A 285 -27.34 -6.02 -39.97
N GLU A 286 -28.38 -6.17 -39.15
CA GLU A 286 -29.42 -7.19 -39.36
C GLU A 286 -30.73 -6.67 -39.97
N GLU A 287 -30.97 -5.35 -40.06
CA GLU A 287 -32.29 -4.83 -40.50
C GLU A 287 -32.34 -4.27 -41.94
N GLU A 288 -31.23 -4.12 -42.67
CA GLU A 288 -31.25 -3.57 -44.04
C GLU A 288 -31.58 -4.60 -45.15
N MET A 289 -31.74 -5.90 -44.85
CA MET A 289 -32.06 -6.90 -45.88
C MET A 289 -33.55 -7.20 -46.09
N ASP A 290 -34.48 -6.76 -45.22
CA ASP A 290 -35.87 -7.23 -45.29
C ASP A 290 -36.91 -6.19 -45.77
N HIS A 291 -36.56 -4.89 -45.84
CA HIS A 291 -37.54 -3.85 -46.18
C HIS A 291 -37.62 -3.45 -47.67
N ARG A 292 -36.78 -4.01 -48.54
CA ARG A 292 -36.81 -3.67 -49.98
C ARG A 292 -37.78 -4.52 -50.82
N ALA A 293 -38.48 -5.48 -50.21
CA ALA A 293 -39.26 -6.47 -50.95
C ALA A 293 -40.80 -6.27 -51.00
N LYS A 294 -41.43 -5.39 -50.20
CA LYS A 294 -42.91 -5.40 -50.07
C LYS A 294 -43.63 -4.04 -49.91
N ARG A 295 -43.16 -2.97 -50.56
CA ARG A 295 -43.98 -1.74 -50.76
C ARG A 295 -44.13 -1.39 -52.25
N ARG A 296 -44.43 -2.43 -53.05
CA ARG A 296 -45.33 -2.30 -54.20
C ARG A 296 -46.69 -2.78 -53.69
N GLU A 297 -47.76 -2.06 -54.02
CA GLU A 297 -49.11 -2.18 -53.44
C GLU A 297 -49.15 -1.44 -52.08
N GLU A 298 -49.82 -0.32 -51.86
CA GLU A 298 -51.10 0.17 -52.40
C GLU A 298 -51.06 1.71 -52.55
N GLU A 299 -51.55 2.19 -53.69
CA GLU A 299 -51.87 3.60 -53.96
C GLU A 299 -53.20 3.97 -53.27
N THR A 300 -53.25 5.08 -52.54
CA THR A 300 -54.50 5.73 -52.13
C THR A 300 -54.89 6.82 -53.13
N PRO A 301 -56.16 6.92 -53.55
CA PRO A 301 -56.71 8.14 -54.13
C PRO A 301 -57.50 8.90 -53.05
N GLU A 302 -57.20 10.19 -52.85
CA GLU A 302 -58.13 11.11 -52.21
C GLU A 302 -58.31 12.39 -53.01
N GLU A 303 -59.59 12.63 -53.30
CA GLU A 303 -60.21 13.78 -53.91
C GLU A 303 -59.97 15.06 -53.10
N THR A 304 -59.76 16.18 -53.79
CA THR A 304 -59.98 17.51 -53.21
C THR A 304 -60.89 18.31 -54.14
N MET A 305 -62.15 18.46 -53.72
CA MET A 305 -63.02 19.54 -54.16
C MET A 305 -62.72 20.79 -53.31
N ALA A 306 -62.49 21.92 -53.97
CA ALA A 306 -62.78 23.23 -53.42
C ALA A 306 -63.06 24.20 -54.59
N GLU A 307 -64.11 24.99 -54.37
CA GLU A 307 -64.71 26.01 -55.24
C GLU A 307 -63.74 27.10 -55.75
#